data_AF-A0A7G8WLA5-F1
#
_entry.id   AF-A0A7G8WLA5-F1
#
_cell.length_a   1.000
_cell.length_b   1.000
_cell.length_c   1.000
_cell.angle_alpha   90.00
_cell.angle_beta   90.00
_cell.angle_gamma   90.00
#
_symmetry.space_group_name_H-M   'P 1'
#
loop_
_entity.id
_entity.type
_entity.pdbx_description
1 polymer ?
#
loop_
_entity_poly.entity_id
_entity_poly.type
_entity_poly.pdbx_seq_one_letter_code
_entity_poly.pdbx_strand_id
1 'polypeptide(L)'
;MRISLLKPLVILALAVGLTSTIAGTAAAVTPGPAARTTSARTAQVQPARISTARLRFGVTTPNGLGGAAELDALAKTVGESPSMVLDYSDFVQAAPIAGLDAMSKRGQSVVITWEPWKWGATDQSPYALRNIIAGRLDSHLNSWATALQ
;
A
#
# COMPACT_ATOMS: atom_id res chain seq x y z
N MET A 1 -5.45 5.61 -40.88
CA MET A 1 -6.20 5.87 -39.63
C MET A 1 -5.17 6.13 -38.53
N ARG A 2 -4.95 7.41 -38.16
CA ARG A 2 -3.90 7.84 -37.23
C ARG A 2 -4.47 7.82 -35.81
N ILE A 3 -3.94 6.97 -34.93
CA ILE A 3 -4.28 6.99 -33.51
C ILE A 3 -3.16 7.77 -32.81
N SER A 4 -3.53 8.95 -32.31
CA SER A 4 -2.66 9.88 -31.60
C SER A 4 -2.33 9.33 -30.21
N LEU A 5 -1.04 9.21 -29.90
CA LEU A 5 -0.49 8.79 -28.62
C LEU A 5 -0.55 9.97 -27.64
N LEU A 6 -1.45 9.93 -26.64
CA LEU A 6 -1.35 10.83 -25.48
C LEU A 6 -0.30 10.29 -24.52
N LYS A 7 0.82 11.02 -24.42
CA LYS A 7 1.88 10.83 -23.41
C LYS A 7 1.34 11.23 -22.02
N PRO A 8 1.65 10.50 -20.94
CA PRO A 8 1.34 10.95 -19.59
C PRO A 8 2.24 12.14 -19.21
N LEU A 9 1.59 13.21 -18.77
CA LEU A 9 2.19 14.44 -18.28
C LEU A 9 2.90 14.14 -16.94
N VAL A 10 4.23 14.24 -16.91
CA VAL A 10 5.01 14.26 -15.66
C VAL A 10 4.97 15.69 -15.12
N ILE A 11 4.21 15.92 -14.05
CA ILE A 11 4.25 17.19 -13.30
C ILE A 11 5.41 17.10 -12.31
N LEU A 12 6.54 17.68 -12.67
CA LEU A 12 7.68 17.90 -11.79
C LEU A 12 7.42 19.18 -10.98
N ALA A 13 7.08 19.05 -9.70
CA ALA A 13 7.00 20.19 -8.79
C ALA A 13 8.41 20.55 -8.30
N LEU A 14 8.96 21.64 -8.84
CA LEU A 14 10.22 22.24 -8.41
C LEU A 14 9.94 23.17 -7.21
N ALA A 15 10.35 22.80 -6.00
CA ALA A 15 10.31 23.69 -4.85
C ALA A 15 11.66 24.43 -4.75
N VAL A 16 11.72 25.64 -5.31
CA VAL A 16 12.82 26.59 -5.09
C VAL A 16 12.52 27.36 -3.81
N GLY A 17 13.23 27.04 -2.74
CA GLY A 17 13.22 27.84 -1.51
C GLY A 17 14.42 28.79 -1.49
N LEU A 18 14.24 30.03 -1.95
CA LEU A 18 15.17 31.12 -1.65
C LEU A 18 15.03 31.48 -0.18
N THR A 19 16.05 31.20 0.64
CA THR A 19 16.13 31.74 2.00
C THR A 19 16.83 33.11 1.95
N SER A 20 16.06 34.19 2.00
CA SER A 20 16.56 35.54 2.23
C SER A 20 16.85 35.74 3.72
N THR A 21 18.09 36.04 4.07
CA THR A 21 18.51 36.49 5.41
C THR A 21 18.20 37.98 5.56
N ILE A 22 17.28 38.32 6.47
CA ILE A 22 17.05 39.70 6.90
C ILE A 22 17.68 39.85 8.29
N ALA A 23 18.78 40.59 8.38
CA ALA A 23 19.40 40.98 9.64
C ALA A 23 18.53 42.07 10.30
N GLY A 24 17.76 41.69 11.32
CA GLY A 24 16.97 42.60 12.13
C GLY A 24 17.73 43.07 13.36
N THR A 25 17.94 44.38 13.47
CA THR A 25 18.48 45.10 14.63
C THR A 25 17.59 44.88 15.87
N ALA A 26 18.20 44.45 16.98
CA ALA A 26 17.50 44.26 18.25
C ALA A 26 17.19 45.61 18.92
N ALA A 27 15.91 45.99 18.93
CA ALA A 27 15.39 47.01 19.83
C ALA A 27 14.88 46.34 21.11
N ALA A 28 15.33 46.84 22.28
CA ALA A 28 14.95 46.33 23.58
C ALA A 28 13.46 46.54 23.85
N VAL A 29 12.72 45.45 24.09
CA VAL A 29 11.30 45.46 24.47
C VAL A 29 11.18 45.09 25.94
N THR A 30 10.53 45.96 26.71
CA THR A 30 10.13 45.78 28.10
C THR A 30 9.31 44.49 28.29
N PRO A 31 9.51 43.67 29.35
CA PRO A 31 8.74 42.45 29.52
C PRO A 31 7.28 42.78 29.92
N GLY A 32 6.34 42.58 28.99
CA GLY A 32 4.92 42.45 29.28
C GLY A 32 4.57 41.04 29.80
N PRO A 33 3.43 40.84 30.47
CA PRO A 33 3.09 39.58 31.11
C PRO A 33 3.11 38.42 30.11
N ALA A 34 3.85 37.37 30.47
CA ALA A 34 4.13 36.22 29.63
C ALA A 34 2.84 35.67 29.00
N ALA A 35 2.71 35.86 27.69
CA ALA A 35 1.75 35.13 26.89
C ALA A 35 2.06 33.64 27.07
N ARG A 36 1.13 32.89 27.68
CA ARG A 36 1.20 31.43 27.69
C ARG A 36 1.07 30.98 26.25
N THR A 37 2.18 30.70 25.61
CA THR A 37 2.23 29.93 24.38
C THR A 37 1.72 28.54 24.74
N THR A 38 0.44 28.30 24.52
CA THR A 38 -0.10 26.95 24.43
C THR A 38 0.57 26.33 23.20
N SER A 39 1.64 25.56 23.42
CA SER A 39 2.17 24.65 22.41
C SER A 39 1.01 23.78 21.97
N ALA A 40 0.51 24.01 20.75
CA ALA A 40 -0.42 23.11 20.12
C ALA A 40 0.31 21.77 19.99
N ARG A 41 0.02 20.85 20.92
CA ARG A 41 0.42 19.46 20.80
C ARG A 41 -0.24 18.99 19.51
N THR A 42 0.55 18.87 18.44
CA THR A 42 0.15 18.13 17.25
C THR A 42 -0.33 16.78 17.75
N ALA A 43 -1.65 16.57 17.75
CA ALA A 43 -2.22 15.27 18.05
C ALA A 43 -1.63 14.33 17.00
N GLN A 44 -0.73 13.44 17.43
CA GLN A 44 -0.36 12.32 16.59
C GLN A 44 -1.65 11.61 16.25
N VAL A 45 -2.01 11.59 14.97
CA VAL A 45 -3.14 10.82 14.48
C VAL A 45 -2.77 9.38 14.77
N GLN A 46 -3.35 8.82 15.83
CA GLN A 46 -3.19 7.40 16.12
C GLN A 46 -3.74 6.66 14.89
N PRO A 47 -2.98 5.74 14.28
CA PRO A 47 -3.50 4.94 13.18
C PRO A 47 -4.81 4.28 13.63
N ALA A 48 -5.79 4.24 12.73
CA ALA A 48 -7.08 3.64 13.02
C ALA A 48 -6.86 2.18 13.45
N ARG A 49 -7.63 1.71 14.42
CA ARG A 49 -7.49 0.34 14.93
C ARG A 49 -8.24 -0.64 14.04
N ILE A 50 -7.79 -1.89 14.03
CA ILE A 50 -8.55 -3.00 13.47
C ILE A 50 -9.69 -3.31 14.45
N SER A 51 -10.92 -3.44 13.93
CA SER A 51 -12.09 -3.80 14.74
C SER A 51 -12.00 -5.25 15.25
N THR A 52 -12.54 -5.48 16.46
CA THR A 52 -12.69 -6.81 17.06
C THR A 52 -14.09 -7.40 16.80
N ALA A 53 -14.92 -6.74 15.99
CA ALA A 53 -16.24 -7.24 15.62
C ALA A 53 -16.15 -8.57 14.85
N ARG A 54 -17.23 -9.36 14.88
CA ARG A 54 -17.29 -10.65 14.17
C ARG A 54 -17.23 -10.49 12.65
N LEU A 55 -17.83 -9.42 12.11
CA LEU A 55 -17.74 -9.11 10.68
C LEU A 55 -16.41 -8.40 10.42
N ARG A 56 -15.61 -8.99 9.54
CA ARG A 56 -14.28 -8.49 9.20
C ARG A 56 -14.36 -7.53 8.02
N PHE A 57 -13.73 -6.37 8.17
CA PHE A 57 -13.52 -5.44 7.06
C PHE A 57 -12.28 -5.86 6.25
N GLY A 58 -12.45 -6.01 4.94
CA GLY A 58 -11.38 -6.32 4.00
C GLY A 58 -11.40 -5.42 2.77
N VAL A 59 -10.23 -5.21 2.15
CA VAL A 59 -10.08 -4.33 0.98
C VAL A 59 -9.01 -4.86 0.02
N THR A 60 -9.14 -4.55 -1.26
CA THR A 60 -8.02 -4.59 -2.21
C THR A 60 -7.66 -3.16 -2.62
N THR A 61 -6.38 -2.90 -2.88
CA THR A 61 -5.89 -1.59 -3.31
C THR A 61 -5.14 -1.74 -4.62
N PRO A 62 -5.00 -0.68 -5.44
CA PRO A 62 -4.27 -0.76 -6.70
C PRO A 62 -2.83 -1.29 -6.56
N ASN A 63 -2.16 -1.00 -5.45
CA ASN A 63 -0.81 -1.48 -5.19
C ASN A 63 -0.75 -2.79 -4.38
N GLY A 64 -1.89 -3.45 -4.14
CA GLY A 64 -1.96 -4.75 -3.47
C GLY A 64 -1.20 -4.76 -2.14
N LEU A 65 -0.31 -5.75 -1.97
CA LEU A 65 0.55 -5.87 -0.77
C LEU A 65 1.63 -4.78 -0.64
N GLY A 66 1.85 -3.96 -1.67
CA GLY A 66 2.70 -2.77 -1.61
C GLY A 66 1.96 -1.50 -1.14
N GLY A 67 0.63 -1.53 -1.04
CA GLY A 67 -0.23 -0.35 -0.86
C GLY A 67 -0.33 0.20 0.56
N ALA A 68 0.72 0.17 1.38
CA ALA A 68 0.64 0.58 2.80
C ALA A 68 0.07 2.00 3.00
N ALA A 69 0.51 2.96 2.18
CA ALA A 69 0.01 4.33 2.24
C ALA A 69 -1.47 4.45 1.81
N GLU A 70 -1.92 3.61 0.88
CA GLU A 70 -3.31 3.55 0.44
C GLU A 70 -4.21 2.99 1.55
N LEU A 71 -3.73 1.97 2.27
CA LEU A 71 -4.40 1.41 3.43
C LEU A 71 -4.51 2.44 4.57
N ASP A 72 -3.45 3.22 4.83
CA ASP A 72 -3.47 4.28 5.85
C ASP A 72 -4.44 5.41 5.47
N ALA A 73 -4.47 5.81 4.20
CA ALA A 73 -5.39 6.83 3.71
C ALA A 73 -6.86 6.36 3.79
N LEU A 74 -7.13 5.12 3.40
CA LEU A 74 -8.44 4.49 3.56
C LEU A 74 -8.85 4.46 5.03
N ALA A 75 -7.96 3.98 5.91
CA ALA A 75 -8.23 3.85 7.33
C ALA A 75 -8.55 5.20 8.00
N LYS A 76 -7.85 6.26 7.60
CA LYS A 76 -8.16 7.62 8.02
C LYS A 76 -9.53 8.10 7.54
N THR A 77 -9.95 7.68 6.35
CA THR A 77 -11.22 8.08 5.74
C THR A 77 -12.40 7.37 6.39
N VAL A 78 -12.28 6.06 6.63
CA VAL A 78 -13.38 5.24 7.17
C VAL A 78 -13.37 5.11 8.69
N GLY A 79 -12.29 5.54 9.35
CA GLY A 79 -12.13 5.47 10.80
C GLY A 79 -11.72 4.09 11.35
N GLU A 80 -11.41 3.14 10.48
CA GLU A 80 -11.06 1.76 10.82
C GLU A 80 -9.96 1.24 9.89
N SER A 81 -8.96 0.54 10.44
CA SER A 81 -7.98 -0.18 9.61
C SER A 81 -8.55 -1.51 9.13
N PRO A 82 -8.39 -1.86 7.84
CA PRO A 82 -8.89 -3.13 7.33
C PRO A 82 -8.19 -4.30 8.00
N SER A 83 -8.97 -5.29 8.43
CA SER A 83 -8.48 -6.53 9.05
C SER A 83 -7.99 -7.56 8.02
N MET A 84 -8.32 -7.35 6.74
CA MET A 84 -7.98 -8.22 5.62
C MET A 84 -7.54 -7.40 4.41
N VAL A 85 -6.51 -7.87 3.71
CA VAL A 85 -6.06 -7.30 2.43
C VAL A 85 -6.16 -8.38 1.36
N LEU A 86 -6.85 -8.08 0.26
CA LEU A 86 -6.96 -8.93 -0.91
C LEU A 86 -5.91 -8.53 -1.95
N ASP A 87 -5.15 -9.50 -2.43
CA ASP A 87 -4.17 -9.36 -3.51
C ASP A 87 -4.43 -10.38 -4.62
N TYR A 88 -3.87 -10.13 -5.79
CA TYR A 88 -4.00 -10.98 -6.97
C TYR A 88 -2.61 -11.46 -7.40
N SER A 89 -2.48 -12.75 -7.69
CA SER A 89 -1.25 -13.32 -8.24
C SER A 89 -1.58 -14.21 -9.41
N ASP A 90 -0.85 -14.05 -10.50
CA ASP A 90 -0.93 -14.98 -11.64
C ASP A 90 -0.10 -16.25 -11.37
N PHE A 91 -0.21 -17.25 -12.24
CA PHE A 91 0.43 -18.56 -12.05
C PHE A 91 1.91 -18.64 -12.48
N VAL A 92 2.58 -17.49 -12.59
CA VAL A 92 4.04 -17.45 -12.81
C VAL A 92 4.78 -16.69 -11.71
N GLN A 93 4.08 -15.95 -10.87
CA GLN A 93 4.67 -15.25 -9.74
C GLN A 93 5.10 -16.21 -8.64
N ALA A 94 6.22 -15.90 -7.98
CA ALA A 94 6.58 -16.55 -6.72
C ALA A 94 5.67 -16.06 -5.59
N ALA A 95 5.57 -16.85 -4.51
CA ALA A 95 4.84 -16.45 -3.30
C ALA A 95 5.37 -15.09 -2.78
N PRO A 96 4.50 -14.09 -2.55
CA PRO A 96 4.93 -12.72 -2.22
C PRO A 96 5.27 -12.56 -0.73
N ILE A 97 6.18 -13.38 -0.19
CA ILE A 97 6.46 -13.50 1.25
C ILE A 97 6.72 -12.15 1.92
N ALA A 98 7.54 -11.28 1.31
CA ALA A 98 7.83 -9.97 1.87
C ALA A 98 6.57 -9.09 2.05
N GLY A 99 5.62 -9.17 1.11
CA GLY A 99 4.33 -8.47 1.20
C GLY A 99 3.41 -9.06 2.27
N LEU A 100 3.40 -10.40 2.39
CA LEU A 100 2.65 -11.11 3.43
C LEU A 100 3.15 -10.73 4.83
N ASP A 101 4.47 -10.70 5.02
CA ASP A 101 5.11 -10.28 6.27
C ASP A 101 4.80 -8.83 6.62
N ALA A 102 4.80 -7.94 5.61
CA ALA A 102 4.48 -6.53 5.81
C ALA A 102 3.04 -6.34 6.32
N MET A 103 2.08 -7.08 5.77
CA MET A 103 0.68 -7.03 6.22
C MET A 103 0.48 -7.69 7.59
N SER A 104 1.15 -8.84 7.82
CA SER A 104 1.11 -9.54 9.11
C SER A 104 1.63 -8.66 10.26
N LYS A 105 2.73 -7.92 10.05
CA LYS A 105 3.27 -6.94 11.02
C LYS A 105 2.29 -5.81 11.36
N ARG A 106 1.33 -5.54 10.49
CA ARG A 106 0.24 -4.56 10.69
C ARG A 106 -1.00 -5.18 11.34
N GLY A 107 -0.98 -6.48 11.65
CA GLY A 107 -2.09 -7.23 12.21
C GLY A 107 -3.16 -7.63 11.18
N GLN A 108 -2.85 -7.54 9.88
CA GLN A 108 -3.79 -7.80 8.80
C GLN A 108 -3.60 -9.22 8.27
N SER A 109 -4.71 -9.93 7.98
CA SER A 109 -4.64 -11.17 7.21
C SER A 109 -4.63 -10.87 5.72
N VAL A 110 -3.95 -11.70 4.93
CA VAL A 110 -3.98 -11.59 3.47
C VAL A 110 -4.87 -12.66 2.87
N VAL A 111 -5.65 -12.28 1.86
CA VAL A 111 -6.34 -13.20 0.95
C VAL A 111 -5.69 -13.06 -0.40
N ILE A 112 -5.21 -14.16 -0.99
CA ILE A 112 -4.65 -14.16 -2.34
C ILE A 112 -5.69 -14.79 -3.27
N THR A 113 -6.08 -14.05 -4.30
CA THR A 113 -6.71 -14.64 -5.48
C THR A 113 -5.59 -15.15 -6.36
N TRP A 114 -5.43 -16.47 -6.44
CA TRP A 114 -4.41 -17.10 -7.27
C TRP A 114 -5.02 -17.54 -8.59
N GLU A 115 -4.51 -16.96 -9.66
CA GLU A 115 -5.18 -16.93 -10.95
C GLU A 115 -4.46 -17.83 -11.96
N PRO A 116 -5.05 -18.97 -12.37
CA PRO A 116 -4.43 -19.95 -13.26
C PRO A 116 -4.41 -19.47 -14.71
N TRP A 117 -3.72 -18.36 -14.92
CA TRP A 117 -3.37 -17.74 -16.18
C TRP A 117 -2.10 -16.90 -15.95
N LYS A 118 -1.53 -16.35 -17.02
CA LYS A 118 -0.37 -15.44 -16.98
C LYS A 118 -0.75 -14.06 -17.51
N TRP A 119 -0.44 -13.01 -16.76
CA TRP A 119 -0.75 -11.65 -17.17
C TRP A 119 -0.09 -11.28 -18.51
N GLY A 120 -0.87 -10.66 -19.39
CA GLY A 120 -0.41 -10.22 -20.71
C GLY A 120 -0.15 -11.35 -21.72
N ALA A 121 -0.29 -12.62 -21.34
CA ALA A 121 -0.13 -13.73 -22.28
C ALA A 121 -1.39 -13.91 -23.14
N THR A 122 -1.18 -14.17 -24.43
CA THR A 122 -2.25 -14.49 -25.39
C THR A 122 -2.59 -15.98 -25.36
N ASP A 123 -1.60 -16.84 -25.14
CA ASP A 123 -1.79 -18.28 -24.90
C ASP A 123 -1.84 -18.58 -23.40
N GLN A 124 -3.01 -19.03 -22.94
CA GLN A 124 -3.25 -19.47 -21.56
C GLN A 124 -3.38 -20.99 -21.44
N SER A 125 -3.23 -21.72 -22.55
CA SER A 125 -3.35 -23.18 -22.58
C SER A 125 -2.41 -23.93 -21.63
N PRO A 126 -1.21 -23.41 -21.24
CA PRO A 126 -0.39 -24.03 -20.20
C PRO A 126 -1.06 -24.09 -18.83
N TYR A 127 -1.93 -23.13 -18.48
CA TYR A 127 -2.58 -23.03 -17.16
C TYR A 127 -3.98 -23.64 -17.12
N ALA A 128 -4.40 -24.28 -18.21
CA ALA A 128 -5.69 -24.95 -18.28
C ALA A 128 -5.84 -26.02 -17.19
N LEU A 129 -7.04 -26.17 -16.63
CA LEU A 129 -7.33 -27.11 -15.53
C LEU A 129 -6.84 -28.54 -15.80
N ARG A 130 -6.90 -29.02 -17.05
CA ARG A 130 -6.37 -30.35 -17.45
C ARG A 130 -4.88 -30.54 -17.13
N ASN A 131 -4.08 -29.47 -17.20
CA ASN A 131 -2.66 -29.51 -16.90
C ASN A 131 -2.41 -29.52 -15.38
N ILE A 132 -3.25 -28.82 -14.61
CA ILE A 132 -3.22 -28.86 -13.14
C ILE A 132 -3.56 -30.28 -12.66
N ILE A 133 -4.64 -30.88 -13.17
CA ILE A 133 -5.04 -32.26 -12.83
C ILE A 133 -3.95 -33.27 -13.23
N ALA A 134 -3.26 -33.04 -14.35
CA ALA A 134 -2.17 -33.90 -14.81
C ALA A 134 -0.84 -33.66 -14.07
N GLY A 135 -0.81 -32.82 -13.02
CA GLY A 135 0.37 -32.55 -12.20
C GLY A 135 1.44 -31.69 -12.89
N ARG A 136 1.15 -31.10 -14.06
CA ARG A 136 2.16 -30.36 -14.84
C ARG A 136 2.60 -29.05 -14.19
N LEU A 137 1.84 -28.56 -13.21
CA LEU A 137 2.12 -27.33 -12.47
C LEU A 137 2.57 -27.61 -11.02
N ASP A 138 2.74 -28.88 -10.63
CA ASP A 138 3.03 -29.24 -9.23
C ASP A 138 4.35 -28.66 -8.73
N SER A 139 5.36 -28.51 -9.60
CA SER A 139 6.61 -27.85 -9.20
C SER A 139 6.37 -26.40 -8.77
N HIS A 140 5.44 -25.68 -9.41
CA HIS A 140 5.06 -24.32 -9.04
C HIS A 140 4.17 -24.30 -7.79
N LEU A 141 3.21 -25.24 -7.69
CA LEU A 141 2.36 -25.35 -6.50
C LEU A 141 3.18 -25.68 -5.25
N ASN A 142 4.15 -26.58 -5.38
CA ASN A 142 5.04 -26.97 -4.29
C ASN A 142 6.00 -25.84 -3.91
N SER A 143 6.47 -25.01 -4.85
CA SER A 143 7.33 -23.88 -4.50
C SER A 143 6.59 -22.85 -3.63
N TRP A 144 5.30 -22.61 -3.92
CA TRP A 144 4.43 -21.81 -3.05
C TRP A 144 4.18 -22.48 -1.70
N ALA A 145 3.86 -23.77 -1.68
CA ALA A 145 3.64 -24.50 -0.43
C ALA A 145 4.88 -24.46 0.48
N THR A 146 6.09 -24.65 -0.07
CA THR A 146 7.34 -24.55 0.67
C THR A 146 7.60 -23.14 1.19
N ALA A 147 7.30 -22.10 0.41
CA ALA A 147 7.53 -20.72 0.82
C ALA A 147 6.57 -20.24 1.93
N LEU A 148 5.39 -20.87 2.07
CA LEU A 148 4.34 -20.49 3.03
C LEU A 148 4.35 -21.30 4.33
N GLN A 149 5.26 -22.27 4.47
CA GLN A 149 5.45 -23.07 5.69
C GLN A 149 6.21 -22.28 6.77
#